data_AF-A0A660XVC7-F1
#
_entry.id   AF-A0A660XVC7-F1
#
_cell.length_a   1.000
_cell.length_b   1.000
_cell.length_c   1.000
_cell.angle_alpha   90.00
_cell.angle_beta   90.00
_cell.angle_gamma   90.00
#
_symmetry.space_group_name_H-M   'P 1'
#
loop_
_entity.id
_entity.type
_entity.pdbx_description
1 polymer ?
#
loop_
_entity_poly.entity_id
_entity_poly.type
_entity_poly.pdbx_seq_one_letter_code
_entity_poly.pdbx_strand_id
1 'polypeptide(L)'
;MARKTSRVRYKKSSESDNLRRLYWILGILSFVTLFIIFFVIGDYGLYQIYMLNRQKKHLHRHIAELKVRQDSLQVEKSRLETDLEYIEKLARERYRMAKKGEKVFRVIERPQK
;
A
#
# COMPACT_ATOMS: atom_id res chain seq x y z
N MET A 1 -67.59 -12.02 60.56
CA MET A 1 -66.33 -11.42 60.07
C MET A 1 -65.38 -12.53 59.61
N ALA A 2 -65.11 -12.65 58.31
CA ALA A 2 -64.16 -13.64 57.78
C ALA A 2 -62.83 -12.93 57.42
N ARG A 3 -61.74 -13.26 58.11
CA ARG A 3 -60.40 -12.73 57.80
C ARG A 3 -59.79 -13.54 56.66
N LYS A 4 -59.70 -12.91 55.47
CA LYS A 4 -59.03 -13.46 54.30
C LYS A 4 -57.51 -13.31 54.50
N THR A 5 -56.82 -14.40 54.82
CA THR A 5 -55.35 -14.40 54.91
C THR A 5 -54.75 -14.46 53.50
N SER A 6 -54.14 -13.37 53.07
CA SER A 6 -53.38 -13.31 51.82
C SER A 6 -52.04 -14.03 52.00
N ARG A 7 -51.90 -15.22 51.40
CA ARG A 7 -50.61 -15.91 51.32
C ARG A 7 -49.75 -15.21 50.27
N VAL A 8 -48.69 -14.54 50.72
CA VAL A 8 -47.69 -13.95 49.83
C VAL A 8 -46.89 -15.09 49.19
N ARG A 9 -47.03 -15.25 47.88
CA ARG A 9 -46.30 -16.24 47.09
C ARG A 9 -44.90 -15.68 46.80
N TYR A 10 -43.89 -16.15 47.53
CA TYR A 10 -42.50 -15.76 47.28
C TYR A 10 -42.03 -16.34 45.94
N LYS A 11 -41.83 -15.48 44.95
CA LYS A 11 -41.45 -15.85 43.57
C LYS A 11 -39.95 -16.10 43.49
N LYS A 12 -39.53 -17.36 43.66
CA LYS A 12 -38.16 -17.83 43.46
C LYS A 12 -37.93 -18.15 41.97
N SER A 13 -37.75 -17.14 41.11
CA SER A 13 -37.55 -17.35 39.66
C SER A 13 -36.70 -16.26 39.02
N SER A 14 -35.38 -16.30 39.21
CA SER A 14 -34.52 -15.28 38.59
C SER A 14 -33.08 -15.77 38.36
N GLU A 15 -32.44 -16.40 39.33
CA GLU A 15 -30.99 -16.67 39.20
C GLU A 15 -30.62 -17.71 38.13
N SER A 16 -31.31 -18.86 38.07
CA SER A 16 -30.99 -19.92 37.10
C SER A 16 -31.27 -19.50 35.65
N ASP A 17 -32.30 -18.68 35.44
CA ASP A 17 -32.69 -18.21 34.10
C ASP A 17 -31.74 -17.12 33.60
N ASN A 18 -31.26 -16.26 34.50
CA ASN A 18 -30.25 -15.24 34.17
C ASN A 18 -28.90 -15.87 33.84
N LEU A 19 -28.50 -16.93 34.56
CA LEU A 19 -27.28 -17.68 34.26
C LEU A 19 -27.36 -18.36 32.88
N ARG A 20 -28.48 -19.02 32.56
CA ARG A 20 -28.69 -19.63 31.23
C ARG A 20 -28.68 -18.60 30.11
N ARG A 21 -29.32 -17.44 30.32
CA ARG A 21 -29.29 -16.32 29.36
C ARG A 21 -27.88 -15.77 29.17
N LEU A 22 -27.10 -15.65 30.25
CA LEU A 22 -25.71 -15.18 30.18
C LEU A 22 -24.83 -16.14 29.37
N TYR A 23 -24.91 -17.44 29.61
CA TYR A 23 -24.17 -18.44 28.81
C TYR A 23 -24.60 -18.44 27.34
N TRP A 24 -25.88 -18.21 27.05
CA TRP A 24 -26.38 -18.12 25.68
C TRP A 24 -25.86 -16.87 24.96
N ILE A 25 -25.83 -15.72 25.65
CA ILE A 25 -25.24 -14.47 25.12
C ILE A 25 -23.73 -14.65 24.90
N LEU A 26 -23.01 -15.26 25.84
CA LEU A 26 -21.58 -15.56 25.67
C LEU A 26 -21.32 -16.49 24.48
N GLY A 27 -22.17 -17.51 24.28
CA GLY A 27 -22.07 -18.42 23.14
C GLY A 27 -22.26 -17.70 21.81
N ILE A 28 -23.27 -16.82 21.72
CA ILE A 28 -23.53 -16.02 20.52
C ILE A 28 -22.38 -15.05 20.27
N LEU A 29 -21.89 -14.37 21.31
CA LEU A 29 -20.78 -13.42 21.19
C LEU A 29 -19.49 -14.11 20.72
N SER A 30 -19.19 -15.29 21.26
CA SER A 30 -18.05 -16.10 20.84
C SER A 30 -18.17 -16.52 19.37
N PHE A 31 -19.35 -17.00 18.96
CA PHE A 31 -19.60 -17.41 17.58
C PHE A 31 -19.45 -16.25 16.59
N VAL A 32 -20.02 -15.08 16.91
CA VAL A 32 -19.89 -13.86 16.09
C VAL A 32 -18.43 -13.44 15.98
N THR A 33 -17.68 -13.49 17.08
CA THR A 33 -16.26 -13.11 17.08
C THR A 33 -15.44 -14.06 16.20
N LEU A 34 -15.65 -15.38 16.31
CA LEU A 34 -15.01 -16.36 15.43
C LEU A 34 -15.37 -16.13 13.97
N PHE A 35 -16.64 -15.85 13.68
CA PHE A 35 -17.11 -15.61 12.32
C PHE A 35 -16.45 -14.37 11.69
N ILE A 36 -16.34 -13.28 12.45
CA ILE A 36 -15.64 -12.07 12.01
C ILE A 36 -14.15 -12.37 11.76
N ILE A 37 -13.48 -13.09 12.66
CA ILE A 37 -12.07 -13.46 12.50
C ILE A 37 -11.89 -14.30 11.22
N PHE A 38 -12.71 -15.33 11.02
CA PHE A 38 -12.65 -16.17 9.81
C PHE A 38 -12.90 -15.37 8.54
N PHE A 39 -13.85 -14.43 8.57
CA PHE A 39 -14.21 -13.61 7.41
C PHE A 39 -13.18 -12.52 7.10
N VAL A 40 -12.51 -11.98 8.12
CA VAL A 40 -11.52 -10.90 7.96
C VAL A 40 -10.12 -11.45 7.66
N ILE A 41 -9.75 -12.59 8.27
CA ILE A 41 -8.40 -13.20 8.19
C ILE A 41 -8.32 -14.37 7.20
N GLY A 42 -9.44 -15.00 6.83
CA GLY A 42 -9.43 -16.08 5.85
C GLY A 42 -8.88 -15.65 4.48
N ASP A 43 -8.53 -16.62 3.63
CA ASP A 43 -7.87 -16.43 2.31
C ASP A 43 -8.65 -15.54 1.30
N TYR A 44 -9.88 -15.13 1.64
CA TYR A 44 -10.72 -14.21 0.87
C TYR A 44 -11.13 -12.97 1.66
N GLY A 45 -10.45 -12.69 2.77
CA GLY A 45 -10.78 -11.59 3.66
C GLY A 45 -10.55 -10.21 3.03
N LEU A 46 -11.26 -9.22 3.57
CA LEU A 46 -11.18 -7.82 3.14
C LEU A 46 -9.74 -7.27 3.16
N TYR A 47 -8.90 -7.78 4.06
CA TYR A 47 -7.49 -7.40 4.15
C TYR A 47 -6.71 -7.76 2.88
N GLN A 48 -6.93 -8.95 2.33
CA GLN A 48 -6.24 -9.41 1.12
C GLN A 48 -6.66 -8.60 -0.10
N ILE A 49 -7.94 -8.27 -0.22
CA ILE A 49 -8.46 -7.39 -1.29
C ILE A 49 -7.83 -6.00 -1.20
N TYR A 50 -7.69 -5.45 0.01
CA TYR A 50 -7.04 -4.15 0.21
C TYR A 50 -5.56 -4.20 -0.17
N MET A 51 -4.84 -5.22 0.27
CA MET A 51 -3.42 -5.41 -0.03
C MET A 51 -3.19 -5.61 -1.54
N LEU A 52 -4.02 -6.43 -2.19
CA LEU A 52 -3.96 -6.70 -3.63
C LEU A 52 -4.24 -5.42 -4.44
N ASN A 53 -5.22 -4.62 -4.03
CA ASN A 53 -5.48 -3.33 -4.67
C ASN A 53 -4.32 -2.35 -4.52
N ARG A 54 -3.65 -2.32 -3.37
CA ARG A 54 -2.42 -1.52 -3.19
C ARG A 54 -1.30 -1.98 -4.10
N GLN A 55 -1.04 -3.29 -4.17
CA GLN A 55 -0.03 -3.86 -5.06
C GLN A 55 -0.34 -3.56 -6.52
N LYS A 56 -1.59 -3.73 -6.95
CA LYS A 56 -2.04 -3.39 -8.31
C LYS A 56 -1.76 -1.93 -8.64
N LYS A 57 -2.11 -1.00 -7.73
CA LYS A 57 -1.84 0.44 -7.92
C LYS A 57 -0.34 0.73 -8.01
N HIS A 58 0.48 0.11 -7.16
CA HIS A 58 1.93 0.27 -7.18
C HIS A 58 2.53 -0.21 -8.50
N LEU A 59 2.12 -1.41 -8.95
CA LEU A 59 2.59 -1.99 -10.20
C LEU A 59 2.17 -1.17 -11.42
N HIS A 60 0.94 -0.65 -11.43
CA HIS A 60 0.47 0.25 -12.50
C HIS A 60 1.30 1.54 -12.56
N ARG A 61 1.67 2.12 -11.41
CA ARG A 61 2.56 3.29 -11.36
C ARG A 61 3.94 2.97 -11.92
N HIS A 62 4.50 1.80 -11.58
CA HIS A 62 5.79 1.37 -12.10
C HIS A 62 5.75 1.17 -13.61
N ILE A 63 4.69 0.56 -14.13
CA ILE A 63 4.49 0.40 -15.58
C ILE A 63 4.42 1.77 -16.26
N ALA A 64 3.67 2.71 -15.69
CA ALA A 64 3.56 4.06 -16.24
C ALA A 64 4.91 4.79 -16.23
N GLU A 65 5.67 4.74 -15.14
CA GLU A 65 6.99 5.34 -15.05
C GLU A 65 7.96 4.71 -16.06
N LEU A 66 8.00 3.39 -16.15
CA LEU A 66 8.85 2.67 -17.10
C LEU A 66 8.50 3.03 -18.54
N LYS A 67 7.22 3.21 -18.85
CA LYS A 67 6.79 3.61 -20.19
C LYS A 67 7.25 5.02 -20.54
N VAL A 68 7.13 5.97 -19.61
CA VAL A 68 7.66 7.33 -19.80
C VAL A 68 9.17 7.31 -19.99
N ARG A 69 9.91 6.51 -19.21
CA ARG A 69 11.36 6.33 -19.38
C ARG A 69 11.70 5.74 -20.73
N GLN A 70 11.00 4.68 -21.15
CA GLN A 70 11.19 4.06 -22.45
C GLN A 70 10.98 5.06 -23.59
N ASP A 71 9.89 5.83 -23.56
CA ASP A 71 9.59 6.84 -24.58
C ASP A 71 10.70 7.92 -24.62
N SER A 72 11.15 8.38 -23.45
CA SER A 72 12.24 9.37 -23.37
C SER A 72 13.56 8.84 -23.93
N LEU A 73 13.90 7.59 -23.63
CA LEU A 73 15.10 6.92 -24.15
C LEU A 73 15.00 6.66 -25.65
N GLN A 74 13.81 6.36 -26.15
CA GLN A 74 13.59 6.17 -27.58
C GLN A 74 13.76 7.48 -28.36
N VAL A 75 13.28 8.59 -27.81
CA VAL A 75 13.54 9.93 -28.36
C VAL A 75 15.03 10.25 -28.31
N GLU A 76 15.70 10.01 -27.18
CA GLU A 76 17.14 10.24 -27.06
C GLU A 76 17.94 9.40 -28.06
N LYS A 77 17.61 8.11 -28.20
CA LYS A 77 18.20 7.22 -29.19
C LYS A 77 18.02 7.78 -30.61
N SER A 78 16.82 8.23 -30.96
CA SER A 78 16.57 8.80 -32.29
C SER A 78 17.41 10.04 -32.56
N ARG A 79 17.63 10.90 -31.55
CA ARG A 79 18.49 12.08 -31.65
C ARG A 79 19.95 11.68 -31.83
N LEU A 80 20.42 10.68 -31.08
CA LEU A 80 21.78 10.16 -31.22
C LEU A 80 22.04 9.45 -32.55
N GLU A 81 21.01 8.97 -33.25
CA GLU A 81 21.15 8.32 -34.56
C GLU A 81 21.04 9.31 -35.73
N THR A 82 20.24 10.36 -35.59
CA THR A 82 19.88 11.24 -36.72
C THR A 82 20.47 12.65 -36.63
N ASP A 83 20.83 13.12 -35.43
CA ASP A 83 21.28 14.50 -35.21
C ASP A 83 22.79 14.58 -34.93
N LEU A 84 23.55 14.88 -35.98
CA LEU A 84 25.00 15.06 -35.93
C LEU A 84 25.44 16.23 -35.03
N GLU A 85 24.68 17.33 -34.99
CA GLU A 85 25.01 18.49 -34.14
C GLU A 85 24.86 18.13 -32.66
N TYR A 86 23.78 17.40 -32.32
CA TYR A 86 23.57 16.90 -30.97
C TYR A 86 24.69 15.96 -30.52
N ILE A 87 25.14 15.05 -31.39
CA ILE A 87 26.26 14.14 -31.12
C ILE A 87 27.57 14.92 -30.92
N GLU A 88 27.88 15.90 -31.78
CA GLU A 88 29.10 16.71 -31.68
C GLU A 88 29.11 17.54 -30.38
N LYS A 89 27.96 18.13 -30.02
CA LYS A 89 27.79 18.84 -28.75
C LYS A 89 28.02 17.91 -27.55
N LEU A 90 27.41 16.73 -27.56
CA LEU A 90 27.56 15.74 -26.49
C LEU A 90 29.01 15.26 -26.36
N ALA A 91 29.68 14.99 -27.48
CA ALA A 91 31.08 14.58 -27.54
C ALA A 91 32.00 15.66 -26.93
N ARG A 92 31.78 16.94 -27.24
CA ARG A 92 32.57 18.04 -26.68
C ARG A 92 32.26 18.31 -25.20
N GLU A 93 31.00 18.38 -24.81
CA GLU A 93 30.60 18.79 -23.45
C GLU A 93 30.77 17.66 -22.42
N ARG A 94 30.24 16.46 -22.72
CA ARG A 94 30.24 15.34 -21.78
C ARG A 94 31.53 14.55 -21.82
N TYR A 95 32.04 14.30 -23.02
CA TYR A 95 33.20 13.43 -23.22
C TYR A 95 34.51 14.18 -23.47
N ARG A 96 34.47 15.52 -23.61
CA ARG A 96 35.65 16.37 -23.88
C ARG A 96 36.46 15.90 -25.08
N MET A 97 35.78 15.31 -26.07
CA MET A 97 36.37 14.92 -27.34
C MET A 97 36.61 16.17 -28.17
N ALA A 98 37.74 16.19 -28.90
CA ALA A 98 38.13 17.29 -29.76
C ALA A 98 38.61 16.75 -31.10
N LYS A 99 38.41 17.50 -32.19
CA LYS A 99 38.91 17.11 -33.51
C LYS A 99 40.44 17.16 -33.54
N LYS A 100 41.05 16.47 -34.50
CA LYS A 100 42.51 16.43 -34.65
C LYS A 100 43.06 17.87 -34.78
N GLY A 101 43.86 18.30 -33.80
CA GLY A 101 44.44 19.64 -33.75
C GLY A 101 43.77 20.63 -32.78
N GLU A 102 42.61 20.29 -32.20
CA GLU A 102 41.94 21.11 -31.17
C GLU A 102 42.50 20.82 -29.76
N LYS A 103 42.60 21.84 -28.89
CA LYS A 103 43.09 21.71 -27.51
C LYS A 103 41.93 21.77 -26.50
N VAL A 104 41.88 20.80 -25.57
CA VAL A 104 40.88 20.73 -24.50
C VAL A 104 41.43 21.40 -23.23
N PHE A 105 40.74 22.41 -22.70
CA PHE A 105 41.11 23.08 -21.46
C PHE A 105 40.21 22.60 -20.31
N ARG A 106 40.82 22.22 -19.18
CA ARG A 106 40.10 21.94 -17.93
C ARG A 106 40.38 23.07 -16.94
N VAL A 107 39.34 23.78 -16.51
CA VAL A 107 39.47 24.76 -15.44
C VAL A 107 39.71 24.01 -14.13
N ILE A 108 40.85 24.26 -13.50
CA ILE A 108 41.19 23.78 -12.15
C ILE A 108 41.17 25.00 -11.23
N GLU A 109 40.33 24.96 -10.20
CA GLU A 109 40.32 25.99 -9.17
C GLU A 109 41.64 25.92 -8.41
N ARG A 110 42.29 27.08 -8.24
CA ARG A 110 43.54 27.16 -7.49
C ARG A 110 43.23 26.87 -6.02
N PRO A 111 43.97 25.96 -5.36
CA PRO A 111 43.80 25.77 -3.93
C PRO A 111 44.07 27.11 -3.23
N GLN A 112 43.09 27.59 -2.47
CA GLN A 112 43.25 28.77 -1.63
C GLN A 112 44.30 28.44 -0.57
N LYS A 113 45.33 29.29 -0.49
CA LYS A 113 46.48 29.13 0.39
C LYS A 113 46.18 29.74 1.76
#